data_AF-K9RJT6-F1
#
_entry.id   AF-K9RJT6-F1
#
_cell.length_a   1.000
_cell.length_b   1.000
_cell.length_c   1.000
_cell.angle_alpha   90.00
_cell.angle_beta   90.00
_cell.angle_gamma   90.00
#
_symmetry.space_group_name_H-M   'P 1'
#
loop_
_entity.id
_entity.type
_entity.pdbx_description
1 polymer ?
#
loop_
_entity_poly.entity_id
_entity_poly.type
_entity_poly.pdbx_seq_one_letter_code
_entity_poly.pdbx_strand_id
1 'polypeptide(L)' 'MDTKLKYQEIIKKVLTAQGEYRASIPENYDSQVVFDDENGRY' A
#
# COMPACT_ATOMS: atom_id res chain seq x y z
N MET A 1 2.53 -20.37 7.77
CA MET A 1 1.83 -19.18 8.31
C MET A 1 2.72 -17.95 8.27
N ASP A 2 4.02 -18.08 8.59
CA ASP A 2 5.04 -17.02 8.56
C ASP A 2 5.20 -16.29 7.20
N THR A 3 5.22 -17.04 6.11
CA THR A 3 5.46 -16.50 4.77
C THR A 3 4.35 -15.57 4.28
N LYS A 4 3.09 -15.83 4.66
CA LYS A 4 1.93 -15.01 4.26
C LYS A 4 1.99 -13.62 4.92
N LEU A 5 2.34 -13.58 6.21
CA LEU A 5 2.53 -12.33 6.95
C LEU A 5 3.63 -11.48 6.29
N LYS A 6 4.76 -12.11 5.94
CA LYS A 6 5.88 -11.44 5.29
C LYS A 6 5.53 -10.85 3.92
N TYR A 7 4.73 -11.56 3.13
CA TYR A 7 4.26 -11.00 1.85
C TYR A 7 3.32 -9.81 2.05
N GLN A 8 2.41 -9.87 3.03
CA GLN A 8 1.52 -8.73 3.35
C GLN A 8 2.32 -7.50 3.77
N GLU A 9 3.38 -7.65 4.58
CA GLU A 9 4.27 -6.55 4.96
C GLU A 9 5.01 -5.93 3.77
N ILE A 10 5.52 -6.76 2.84
CA ILE A 10 6.20 -6.30 1.63
C ILE A 10 5.24 -5.51 0.75
N ILE A 11 4.03 -6.03 0.54
CA ILE A 11 3.00 -5.39 -0.29
C ILE A 11 2.60 -4.04 0.33
N LYS A 12 2.35 -4.01 1.64
CA LYS A 12 2.06 -2.77 2.38
C LYS A 12 3.13 -1.72 2.16
N LYS A 13 4.40 -2.09 2.33
CA LYS A 13 5.53 -1.17 2.17
C LYS A 13 5.61 -0.59 0.75
N VAL A 14 5.44 -1.43 -0.27
CA VAL A 14 5.52 -0.99 -1.67
C VAL A 14 4.37 -0.04 -2.02
N LEU A 15 3.14 -0.41 -1.66
CA LEU A 15 1.97 0.38 -2.02
C LEU A 15 1.96 1.73 -1.29
N THR A 16 2.29 1.76 0.01
CA THR A 16 2.40 3.01 0.77
C THR A 16 3.42 3.96 0.14
N ALA A 17 4.64 3.46 -0.17
CA ALA A 17 5.67 4.29 -0.80
C ALA A 17 5.22 4.87 -2.16
N GLN A 18 4.45 4.10 -2.93
CA GLN A 18 3.94 4.53 -4.22
C GLN A 18 2.78 5.53 -4.09
N GLY A 19 1.93 5.38 -3.07
CA GLY A 19 0.89 6.34 -2.70
C GLY A 19 1.48 7.68 -2.29
N GLU A 20 2.47 7.67 -1.38
CA GLU A 20 3.20 8.86 -0.93
C GLU A 20 3.88 9.59 -2.09
N TYR A 21 4.56 8.86 -2.98
CA TYR A 21 5.17 9.43 -4.17
C TYR A 21 4.13 10.13 -5.06
N ARG A 22 2.98 9.49 -5.31
CA ARG A 22 1.91 10.09 -6.13
C ARG A 22 1.30 11.33 -5.47
N ALA A 23 1.05 11.28 -4.17
CA ALA A 23 0.52 12.41 -3.39
C ALA A 23 1.50 13.59 -3.32
N SER A 24 2.82 13.35 -3.47
CA SER A 24 3.82 14.42 -3.52
C SER A 24 3.84 15.22 -4.83
N ILE A 25 3.14 14.76 -5.88
CA ILE A 25 3.11 15.43 -7.18
C ILE A 25 1.99 16.49 -7.17
N PRO A 26 2.32 17.79 -7.24
CA PRO A 26 1.37 18.89 -6.99
C PRO A 26 0.19 18.98 -7.99
N GLU A 27 0.31 18.34 -9.15
CA GLU A 27 -0.70 18.36 -10.22
C GLU A 27 -1.57 17.10 -10.28
N ASN A 28 -1.38 16.12 -9.38
CA ASN A 28 -2.06 14.83 -9.48
C ASN A 28 -3.16 14.63 -8.44
N TYR A 29 -4.15 13.83 -8.85
CA TYR A 29 -5.26 13.33 -8.04
C TYR A 29 -4.80 12.84 -6.66
N ASP A 30 -5.58 13.18 -5.63
CA ASP A 30 -5.47 12.61 -4.30
C ASP A 30 -5.45 11.08 -4.40
N SER A 31 -4.28 10.49 -4.10
CA SER A 31 -4.04 9.05 -4.20
C SER A 31 -3.84 8.51 -2.79
N GLN A 32 -4.74 7.62 -2.37
CA GLN A 32 -4.66 6.93 -1.10
C GLN A 32 -4.65 5.41 -1.32
N VAL A 33 -3.79 4.72 -0.57
CA VAL A 33 -3.79 3.25 -0.49
C VAL A 33 -4.62 2.83 0.71
N VAL A 34 -5.50 1.84 0.52
CA VAL A 34 -6.39 1.31 1.56
C VAL A 34 -6.12 -0.18 1.72
N PHE A 35 -5.76 -0.59 2.92
CA PHE A 35 -5.51 -1.99 3.25
C PHE A 35 -6.74 -2.63 3.89
N ASP A 36 -7.16 -3.78 3.36
CA ASP A 36 -8.15 -4.67 3.94
C ASP A 36 -7.44 -5.94 4.42
N ASP A 37 -7.00 -5.90 5.66
CA ASP A 37 -6.25 -6.98 6.30
C ASP A 37 -7.11 -8.23 6.57
N GLU A 38 -8.43 -8.06 6.67
CA GLU A 38 -9.37 -9.17 6.92
C GLU A 38 -9.51 -10.06 5.69
N ASN A 39 -9.55 -9.46 4.50
CA ASN A 39 -9.68 -10.18 3.23
C ASN A 39 -8.36 -10.33 2.48
N GLY A 40 -7.27 -9.74 2.98
CA GLY A 40 -5.96 -9.75 2.33
C GLY A 40 -5.92 -8.94 1.03
N ARG A 41 -6.75 -7.89 0.94
CA ARG A 41 -6.82 -6.96 -0.19
C ARG A 41 -6.11 -5.65 0.17
N TYR A 42 -5.71 -4.90 -0.86
CA TYR A 42 -4.91 -3.69 -0.76
C TYR A 42 -5.06 -2.85 -2.02
#